data_AF-A0A377GY19-F1
#
_entry.id   AF-A0A377GY19-F1
#
_cell.length_a   1.000
_cell.length_b   1.000
_cell.length_c   1.000
_cell.angle_alpha   90.00
_cell.angle_beta   90.00
_cell.angle_gamma   90.00
#
_symmetry.space_group_name_H-M   'P 1'
#
loop_
_entity.id
_entity.type
_entity.pdbx_description
1 polymer ?
#
loop_
_entity_poly.entity_id
_entity_poly.type
_entity_poly.pdbx_seq_one_letter_code
_entity_poly.pdbx_strand_id
1 'polypeptide(L)'
;MGIVKNLRYINEEYETEVTRLERLNNFIASEEFKTGTDEEQKKLLLEKQAVLKKYVSIIAEQIKYDTKKVQAAEHEVENYEDIEGKYFNK
;
A
#
# COMPACT_ATOMS: atom_id res chain seq x y z
N MET A 1 4.81 -8.41 16.58
CA MET A 1 4.70 -7.00 16.11
C MET A 1 3.22 -6.69 16.02
N GLY A 2 2.74 -5.61 16.62
CA GLY A 2 1.29 -5.30 16.59
C GLY A 2 0.82 -4.89 15.20
N ILE A 3 -0.41 -5.24 14.83
CA ILE A 3 -1.00 -4.95 13.51
C ILE A 3 -0.95 -3.45 13.15
N VAL A 4 -1.10 -2.56 14.13
CA VAL A 4 -0.97 -1.10 13.93
C VAL A 4 0.45 -0.68 13.56
N LYS A 5 1.47 -1.28 14.21
CA LYS A 5 2.87 -1.01 13.86
C LYS A 5 3.20 -1.54 12.47
N ASN A 6 2.68 -2.72 12.12
CA ASN A 6 2.82 -3.31 10.79
C ASN A 6 2.20 -2.42 9.70
N LEU A 7 0.97 -1.93 9.92
CA LEU A 7 0.29 -1.00 9.03
C LEU A 7 1.09 0.27 8.78
N ARG A 8 1.72 0.85 9.81
CA ARG A 8 2.56 2.03 9.62
C ARG A 8 3.71 1.76 8.65
N TYR A 9 4.43 0.65 8.85
CA TYR A 9 5.55 0.29 7.97
C TYR A 9 5.10 0.05 6.53
N ILE A 10 3.97 -0.64 6.34
CA ILE A 10 3.42 -0.91 5.00
C ILE A 10 2.95 0.38 4.31
N ASN A 11 2.42 1.36 5.06
CA ASN A 11 2.07 2.67 4.49
C ASN A 11 3.33 3.44 4.06
N GLU A 12 4.38 3.47 4.87
CA GLU A 12 5.67 4.11 4.51
C GLU A 12 6.28 3.46 3.25
N GLU A 13 6.20 2.13 3.16
CA GLU A 13 6.61 1.37 1.98
C GLU A 13 5.76 1.74 0.75
N TYR A 14 4.44 1.79 0.90
CA TYR A 14 3.52 2.16 -0.17
C TYR A 14 3.85 3.53 -0.77
N GLU A 15 4.03 4.55 0.08
CA GLU A 15 4.36 5.92 -0.36
C GLU A 15 5.69 5.97 -1.12
N THR A 16 6.69 5.23 -0.62
CA THR A 16 8.01 5.13 -1.26
C THR A 16 7.90 4.52 -2.64
N GLU A 17 7.17 3.40 -2.78
CA GLU A 17 7.06 2.68 -4.04
C GLU A 17 6.13 3.38 -5.05
N VAL A 18 5.08 4.07 -4.59
CA VAL A 18 4.27 4.96 -5.43
C VAL A 18 5.13 6.07 -6.01
N THR A 19 5.92 6.76 -5.17
CA THR A 19 6.83 7.81 -5.64
C THR A 19 7.84 7.29 -6.67
N ARG A 20 8.36 6.07 -6.45
CA ARG A 20 9.27 5.42 -7.41
C ARG A 20 8.57 5.10 -8.72
N LEU A 21 7.33 4.62 -8.68
CA LEU A 21 6.52 4.31 -9.86
C LEU A 21 6.19 5.57 -10.66
N GLU A 22 5.82 6.66 -10.00
CA GLU A 22 5.55 7.96 -10.63
C GLU A 22 6.79 8.47 -11.38
N ARG A 23 7.97 8.43 -10.76
CA ARG A 23 9.22 8.82 -11.41
C ARG A 23 9.51 7.99 -12.65
N LEU A 24 9.31 6.66 -12.56
CA LEU A 24 9.51 5.76 -13.70
C LEU A 24 8.50 6.02 -14.81
N ASN A 25 7.23 6.26 -14.47
CA ASN A 25 6.20 6.61 -15.45
C ASN A 25 6.52 7.93 -16.16
N ASN A 26 6.98 8.94 -15.41
CA ASN A 26 7.39 10.22 -15.98
C ASN A 26 8.58 10.06 -16.94
N PHE A 27 9.56 9.22 -16.59
CA PHE A 27 10.67 8.91 -17.48
C PHE A 27 10.18 8.21 -18.75
N ILE A 28 9.35 7.17 -18.63
CA ILE A 28 8.79 6.42 -19.78
C ILE A 28 7.95 7.33 -20.70
N ALA A 29 7.29 8.36 -20.16
CA ALA A 29 6.53 9.33 -20.95
C ALA A 29 7.41 10.39 -21.65
N SER A 30 8.68 10.51 -21.26
CA SER A 30 9.60 11.54 -21.76
C SER A 30 10.11 11.27 -23.19
N GLU A 31 10.57 12.31 -23.87
CA GLU A 31 11.23 12.18 -25.18
C GLU A 31 12.59 11.47 -25.09
N GLU A 32 13.27 11.59 -23.96
CA GLU A 32 14.53 10.88 -23.68
C GLU A 32 14.33 9.36 -23.73
N PHE A 33 13.23 8.86 -23.16
CA PHE A 33 12.88 7.45 -23.26
C PHE A 33 12.59 7.02 -24.70
N LYS A 34 11.87 7.83 -25.47
CA LYS A 34 11.48 7.48 -26.85
C LYS A 34 12.66 7.46 -27.81
N THR A 35 13.56 8.44 -27.69
CA THR A 35 14.57 8.74 -28.70
C THR A 35 16.01 8.47 -28.25
N GLY A 36 16.29 8.56 -26.96
CA GLY A 36 17.64 8.44 -26.39
C GLY A 36 17.93 7.12 -25.69
N THR A 37 16.92 6.27 -25.50
CA THR A 37 17.05 4.96 -24.85
C THR A 37 17.07 3.86 -25.90
N ASP A 38 17.99 2.90 -25.79
CA ASP A 38 18.04 1.74 -26.69
C ASP A 38 16.93 0.73 -26.40
N GLU A 39 16.66 -0.17 -27.35
CA GLU A 39 15.53 -1.11 -27.26
C GLU A 39 15.63 -2.09 -26.08
N GLU A 40 16.84 -2.51 -25.70
CA GLU A 40 17.00 -3.41 -24.55
C GLU A 40 16.72 -2.66 -23.25
N GLN A 41 17.23 -1.43 -23.11
CA GLN A 41 16.89 -0.58 -21.96
C GLN A 41 15.41 -0.26 -21.89
N LYS A 42 14.75 0.04 -23.02
CA LYS A 42 13.30 0.27 -23.06
C LYS A 42 12.54 -0.94 -22.53
N LYS A 43 12.89 -2.13 -23.01
CA LYS A 43 12.28 -3.38 -22.55
C LYS A 43 12.45 -3.57 -21.05
N LEU A 44 13.67 -3.43 -20.52
CA LEU A 44 13.96 -3.58 -19.09
C LEU A 44 13.19 -2.58 -18.23
N LEU A 45 13.07 -1.33 -18.69
CA LEU A 45 12.33 -0.28 -17.97
C LEU A 45 10.83 -0.53 -17.95
N LEU A 46 10.26 -1.03 -19.06
CA LEU A 46 8.84 -1.42 -19.13
C LEU A 46 8.55 -2.65 -18.26
N GLU A 47 9.44 -3.64 -18.24
CA GLU A 47 9.32 -4.79 -17.32
C GLU A 47 9.41 -4.33 -15.86
N LYS A 48 10.36 -3.45 -15.53
CA LYS A 48 10.49 -2.84 -14.20
C LYS A 48 9.22 -2.08 -13.80
N GLN A 49 8.63 -1.32 -14.73
CA GLN A 49 7.37 -0.60 -14.49
C GLN A 49 6.22 -1.56 -14.19
N ALA A 50 6.08 -2.64 -14.96
CA ALA A 50 5.04 -3.64 -14.77
C ALA A 50 5.17 -4.35 -13.40
N VAL A 51 6.38 -4.75 -13.02
CA VAL A 51 6.66 -5.37 -11.72
C VAL A 51 6.35 -4.41 -10.58
N LEU A 52 6.83 -3.17 -10.67
CA LEU A 52 6.62 -2.17 -9.62
C LEU A 52 5.14 -1.82 -9.46
N LYS A 53 4.39 -1.69 -10.57
CA LYS A 53 2.94 -1.48 -10.54
C LYS A 53 2.21 -2.63 -9.84
N LYS A 54 2.60 -3.88 -10.12
CA LYS A 54 2.04 -5.05 -9.45
C LYS A 54 2.37 -5.03 -7.96
N TYR A 55 3.60 -4.66 -7.59
CA TYR A 55 4.03 -4.58 -6.20
C TYR A 55 3.22 -3.55 -5.40
N VAL A 56 3.09 -2.33 -5.93
CA VAL A 56 2.26 -1.27 -5.35
C VAL A 56 0.81 -1.72 -5.16
N SER A 57 0.24 -2.46 -6.12
CA SER A 57 -1.11 -3.01 -6.00
C SER A 57 -1.25 -4.01 -4.84
N ILE A 58 -0.25 -4.88 -4.65
CA ILE A 58 -0.24 -5.86 -3.55
C ILE A 58 -0.17 -5.14 -2.20
N ILE A 59 0.69 -4.13 -2.09
CA ILE A 59 0.80 -3.33 -0.87
C ILE A 59 -0.53 -2.64 -0.55
N ALA A 60 -1.20 -2.04 -1.54
CA ALA A 60 -2.51 -1.43 -1.36
C ALA A 60 -3.59 -2.42 -0.89
N GLU A 61 -3.60 -3.63 -1.43
CA GLU A 61 -4.49 -4.70 -0.98
C GLU A 61 -4.19 -5.14 0.46
N GLN A 62 -2.92 -5.21 0.83
CA GLN A 62 -2.50 -5.52 2.19
C GLN A 62 -2.92 -4.44 3.20
N ILE A 63 -2.71 -3.16 2.87
CA ILE A 63 -3.19 -2.03 3.69
C ILE A 63 -4.70 -2.15 3.89
N LYS A 64 -5.45 -2.35 2.80
CA LYS A 64 -6.91 -2.50 2.86
C LYS A 64 -7.34 -3.66 3.76
N TYR A 65 -6.65 -4.80 3.69
CA TYR A 65 -6.94 -5.96 4.52
C TYR A 65 -6.63 -5.69 6.00
N ASP A 66 -5.44 -5.17 6.31
CA ASP A 66 -5.01 -4.93 7.68
C ASP A 66 -5.83 -3.81 8.35
N THR A 67 -6.20 -2.75 7.61
CA THR A 67 -7.10 -1.69 8.12
C THR A 67 -8.46 -2.25 8.51
N LYS A 68 -9.05 -3.14 7.69
CA LYS A 68 -10.32 -3.80 8.03
C LYS A 68 -10.22 -4.64 9.30
N LYS A 69 -9.07 -5.29 9.53
CA LYS A 69 -8.83 -6.09 10.74
C LYS A 69 -8.73 -5.22 11.99
N VAL A 70 -8.07 -4.07 11.89
CA VAL A 70 -8.02 -3.09 12.99
C VAL A 70 -9.42 -2.58 13.33
N GLN A 71 -10.19 -2.14 12.33
CA GLN A 71 -11.54 -1.63 12.54
C GLN A 71 -12.49 -2.68 13.15
N ALA A 72 -12.40 -3.94 12.72
CA ALA A 72 -13.21 -5.00 13.29
C ALA A 72 -12.88 -5.24 14.78
N ALA A 73 -11.60 -5.23 15.14
CA ALA A 73 -11.17 -5.37 16.53
C ALA A 73 -11.62 -4.18 17.40
N GLU A 74 -11.57 -2.95 16.88
CA GLU A 74 -12.06 -1.75 17.58
C GLU A 74 -13.57 -1.83 17.82
N HIS A 75 -14.36 -2.23 16.81
CA HIS A 75 -15.80 -2.42 16.97
C HIS A 75 -16.18 -3.55 17.93
N GLU A 76 -15.41 -4.64 17.99
CA GLU A 76 -15.66 -5.71 18.97
C GLU A 76 -15.44 -5.21 20.41
N VAL A 77 -14.42 -4.36 20.63
CA VAL A 77 -14.13 -3.76 21.94
C VAL A 77 -15.22 -2.76 22.35
N GLU A 78 -15.63 -1.85 21.46
CA GLU A 78 -16.72 -0.89 21.74
C GLU A 78 -18.03 -1.59 22.12
N ASN A 79 -18.41 -2.63 21.39
CA ASN A 79 -19.61 -3.40 21.70
C ASN A 79 -19.50 -4.15 23.04
N TYR A 80 -18.31 -4.62 23.43
CA TYR A 80 -18.09 -5.26 24.73
C TYR A 80 -18.23 -4.27 25.89
N GLU A 81 -17.64 -3.07 25.79
CA GLU A 81 -17.76 -2.01 26.79
C GLU A 81 -19.22 -1.52 26.94
N ASP A 82 -19.95 -1.39 25.81
CA ASP A 82 -21.37 -1.03 25.81
C ASP A 82 -22.28 -2.09 26.48
N ILE A 83 -21.92 -3.37 26.36
CA ILE A 83 -22.60 -4.47 27.04
C ILE A 83 -22.23 -4.45 28.53
N GLU A 84 -20.95 -4.37 28.88
CA GLU A 84 -20.56 -4.34 30.30
C GLU A 84 -21.19 -3.17 31.06
N GLY A 85 -21.20 -1.97 30.47
CA GLY A 85 -21.78 -0.77 31.07
C GLY A 85 -23.30 -0.84 31.30
N LYS A 86 -24.04 -1.61 30.47
CA LYS A 86 -25.51 -1.77 30.59
C LYS A 86 -25.93 -2.90 31.52
N TYR A 87 -25.12 -3.95 31.66
CA TYR A 87 -25.49 -5.15 32.41
C TYR A 87 -24.87 -5.25 33.80
N PHE A 88 -23.74 -4.57 34.07
CA PHE A 88 -23.03 -4.71 35.36
C PHE A 88 -23.05 -3.46 36.25
N ASN A 89 -23.60 -2.33 35.78
CA ASN A 89 -23.94 -1.18 36.63
C ASN A 89 -25.44 -1.18 36.98
N LYS A 90 -25.84 -2.03 37.92
CA LYS A 90 -27.10 -1.91 38.67
C LYS A 90 -26.88 -2.26 40.13
#